data_AF-A0A3P8SKS3-F1
#
_entry.id   AF-A0A3P8SKS3-F1
#
_cell.length_a   1.000
_cell.length_b   1.000
_cell.length_c   1.000
_cell.angle_alpha   90.00
_cell.angle_beta   90.00
_cell.angle_gamma   90.00
#
_symmetry.space_group_name_H-M   'P 1'
#
loop_
_entity.id
_entity.type
_entity.pdbx_description
1 polymer ?
#
loop_
_entity_poly.entity_id
_entity_poly.type
_entity_poly.pdbx_seq_one_letter_code
_entity_poly.pdbx_strand_id
1 'polypeptide(L)'
;FFKSVSLIVLLGGCHMELLCLFPFRLKFPSDLDELRELAEMLKFYKREHHGYVLLLFCSAYLYKQSFAIPGSSFLNLLAGAIFGPWEGLLLACLLTTSGSTFCFLLSKAFGKQHVVQMFPDKVALLQRKVEENRSSLFFFLLFLRFFPMTPNWFLNITCPVLNIPMPIFFSSVFIGLIPYNFICVRTGSILSEISSMDDMFSWGTLAQLLAIAIAALVPGALIKRYSKTHLKVDGLESNGTSPAEVNQDRKRR
;
A
#
# COMPACT_ATOMS: atom_id res chain seq x y z
N PHE A 1 12.76 -15.33 -5.99
CA PHE A 1 13.64 -14.15 -6.13
C PHE A 1 13.35 -13.10 -5.05
N PHE A 2 12.20 -12.41 -5.05
CA PHE A 2 11.85 -11.42 -4.01
C PHE A 2 11.79 -11.96 -2.56
N LYS A 3 11.43 -13.24 -2.37
CA LYS A 3 11.46 -13.92 -1.05
C LYS A 3 12.89 -14.12 -0.51
N SER A 4 13.89 -14.23 -1.39
CA SER A 4 15.29 -14.50 -1.03
C SER A 4 16.07 -13.21 -0.74
N VAL A 5 15.75 -12.11 -1.42
CA VAL A 5 16.45 -10.82 -1.23
C VAL A 5 16.06 -10.13 0.08
N SER A 6 14.81 -10.28 0.56
CA SER A 6 14.43 -9.88 1.93
C SER A 6 15.32 -10.54 2.98
N LEU A 7 15.68 -11.81 2.77
CA LEU A 7 16.50 -12.59 3.70
C LEU A 7 17.98 -12.20 3.62
N ILE A 8 18.50 -11.89 2.42
CA ILE A 8 19.90 -11.49 2.21
C ILE A 8 20.20 -10.11 2.84
N VAL A 9 19.27 -9.16 2.77
CA VAL A 9 19.44 -7.85 3.45
C VAL A 9 19.28 -7.97 4.97
N LEU A 10 18.50 -8.94 5.45
CA LEU A 10 18.41 -9.33 6.86
C LEU A 10 19.71 -9.98 7.39
N LEU A 11 20.43 -10.71 6.54
CA LEU A 11 21.65 -11.45 6.88
C LEU A 11 22.93 -10.61 6.74
N GLY A 12 22.88 -9.43 6.12
CA GLY A 12 24.05 -8.59 5.84
C GLY A 12 24.65 -7.86 7.06
N GLY A 13 24.07 -8.00 8.26
CA GLY A 13 24.46 -7.20 9.43
C GLY A 13 24.76 -7.95 10.73
N CYS A 14 24.41 -9.23 10.87
CA CYS A 14 24.64 -9.95 12.13
C CYS A 14 25.05 -11.41 11.91
N HIS A 15 26.34 -11.64 12.14
CA HIS A 15 27.08 -12.87 12.43
C HIS A 15 26.33 -14.22 12.44
N MET A 16 26.82 -15.14 11.61
CA MET A 16 26.95 -16.62 11.68
C MET A 16 26.10 -17.54 12.59
N GLU A 17 25.30 -17.08 13.54
CA GLU A 17 24.41 -17.94 14.34
C GLU A 17 23.04 -18.17 13.67
N LEU A 18 22.64 -17.28 12.75
CA LEU A 18 21.35 -17.35 12.05
C LEU A 18 21.20 -18.55 11.11
N LEU A 19 22.30 -19.10 10.59
CA LEU A 19 22.28 -20.20 9.61
C LEU A 19 21.98 -21.56 10.24
N CYS A 20 22.19 -21.72 11.56
CA CYS A 20 21.95 -22.99 12.25
C CYS A 20 20.55 -23.10 12.90
N LEU A 21 19.85 -21.99 13.17
CA LEU A 21 18.59 -21.99 13.94
C LEU A 21 17.30 -21.95 13.11
N PHE A 22 17.36 -21.74 11.79
CA PHE A 22 16.19 -21.77 10.90
C PHE A 22 16.25 -22.97 9.93
N PRO A 23 15.93 -24.20 10.35
CA PRO A 23 15.74 -25.30 9.41
C PRO A 23 14.41 -25.19 8.62
N PHE A 24 13.61 -24.14 8.86
CA PHE A 24 12.31 -23.96 8.21
C PHE A 24 12.29 -22.78 7.24
N ARG A 25 11.89 -23.10 6.01
CA ARG A 25 11.61 -22.13 4.95
C ARG A 25 10.60 -21.10 5.47
N LEU A 26 11.07 -19.88 5.78
CA LEU A 26 10.22 -18.71 6.00
C LEU A 26 9.43 -18.42 4.70
N LYS A 27 8.31 -19.11 4.56
CA LYS A 27 7.38 -18.94 3.46
C LYS A 27 6.48 -17.79 3.86
N PHE A 28 6.47 -16.73 3.05
CA PHE A 28 5.52 -15.64 3.28
C PHE A 28 4.10 -16.22 3.23
N PRO A 29 3.29 -16.03 4.29
CA PRO A 29 2.03 -16.74 4.36
C PRO A 29 1.14 -16.29 3.22
N SER A 30 0.60 -17.25 2.50
CA SER A 30 -0.36 -17.01 1.42
C SER A 30 -1.79 -17.21 1.91
N ASP A 31 -1.95 -17.80 3.10
CA ASP A 31 -3.20 -18.14 3.74
C ASP A 31 -3.29 -17.59 5.17
N LEU A 32 -4.51 -17.50 5.72
CA LEU A 32 -4.78 -17.03 7.08
C LEU A 32 -4.29 -18.05 8.13
N ASP A 33 -4.27 -19.33 7.80
CA ASP A 33 -3.76 -20.37 8.69
C ASP A 33 -2.23 -20.29 8.83
N GLU A 34 -1.52 -20.10 7.71
CA GLU A 34 -0.05 -19.90 7.70
C GLU A 34 0.34 -18.60 8.47
N LEU A 35 -0.48 -17.55 8.40
CA LEU A 35 -0.28 -16.33 9.21
C LEU A 35 -0.33 -16.65 10.70
N ARG A 36 -1.31 -17.45 11.09
CA ARG A 36 -1.58 -17.78 12.48
C ARG A 36 -0.46 -18.62 13.07
N GLU A 37 -0.03 -19.67 12.38
CA GLU A 37 1.12 -20.48 12.80
C GLU A 37 2.37 -19.61 12.99
N LEU A 38 2.62 -18.70 12.04
CA LEU A 38 3.74 -17.76 12.14
C LEU A 38 3.59 -16.82 13.35
N ALA A 39 2.38 -16.30 13.61
CA ALA A 39 2.10 -15.43 14.74
C ALA A 39 2.25 -16.15 16.09
N GLU A 40 1.75 -17.39 16.21
CA GLU A 40 1.89 -18.22 17.42
C GLU A 40 3.36 -18.55 17.70
N MET A 41 4.13 -18.94 16.67
CA MET A 41 5.56 -19.18 16.78
C MET A 41 6.33 -17.92 17.22
N LEU A 42 6.06 -16.77 16.60
CA LEU A 42 6.68 -15.50 16.97
C LEU A 42 6.29 -15.05 18.38
N LYS A 43 5.05 -15.30 18.82
CA LYS A 43 4.59 -15.02 20.19
C LYS A 43 5.30 -15.88 21.22
N PHE A 44 5.48 -17.17 20.93
CA PHE A 44 6.22 -18.08 21.80
C PHE A 44 7.68 -17.61 21.94
N TYR A 45 8.34 -17.30 20.82
CA TYR A 45 9.73 -16.83 20.81
C TYR A 45 9.90 -15.43 21.43
N LYS A 46 8.89 -14.57 21.34
CA LYS A 46 8.85 -13.24 22.00
C LYS A 46 8.99 -13.34 23.52
N ARG A 47 8.54 -14.44 24.15
CA ARG A 47 8.64 -14.62 25.60
C ARG A 47 10.09 -14.74 26.08
N GLU A 48 10.98 -15.27 25.25
CA GLU A 48 12.38 -15.52 25.60
C GLU A 48 13.31 -14.45 24.98
N HIS A 49 12.99 -13.95 23.78
CA HIS A 49 13.81 -12.97 23.06
C HIS A 49 12.99 -11.85 22.39
N HIS A 50 12.33 -11.03 23.21
CA HIS A 50 11.46 -9.94 22.74
C HIS A 50 12.14 -8.96 21.76
N GLY A 51 13.36 -8.52 22.09
CA GLY A 51 14.09 -7.54 21.27
C GLY A 51 14.45 -8.08 19.88
N TYR A 52 14.79 -9.36 19.79
CA TYR A 52 15.14 -10.01 18.52
C TYR A 52 13.92 -10.12 17.60
N VAL A 53 12.77 -10.58 18.13
CA VAL A 53 11.52 -10.68 17.36
C VAL A 53 11.06 -9.31 16.86
N LEU A 54 11.15 -8.28 17.70
CA LEU A 54 10.82 -6.92 17.32
C LEU A 54 11.74 -6.40 16.20
N LEU A 55 13.05 -6.58 16.32
CA LEU A 55 14.02 -6.13 15.31
C LEU A 55 13.82 -6.86 13.98
N LEU A 56 13.62 -8.19 14.02
CA LEU A 56 13.34 -9.00 12.84
C LEU A 56 12.03 -8.54 12.15
N PHE A 57 10.98 -8.28 12.93
CA PHE A 57 9.71 -7.79 12.41
C PHE A 57 9.85 -6.39 11.78
N CYS A 58 10.47 -5.45 12.50
CA CYS A 58 10.70 -4.08 12.04
C CYS A 58 11.53 -4.04 10.75
N SER A 59 12.62 -4.80 10.69
CA SER A 59 13.49 -4.84 9.52
C SER A 59 12.78 -5.44 8.29
N ALA A 60 12.06 -6.54 8.44
CA ALA A 60 11.25 -7.12 7.38
C ALA A 60 10.15 -6.16 6.87
N TYR A 61 9.50 -5.45 7.79
CA TYR A 61 8.50 -4.43 7.47
C TYR A 61 9.11 -3.29 6.66
N LEU A 62 10.16 -2.67 7.20
CA LEU A 62 10.82 -1.55 6.56
C LEU A 62 11.35 -1.94 5.19
N TYR A 63 11.93 -3.12 5.04
CA TYR A 63 12.38 -3.64 3.75
C TYR A 63 11.22 -3.69 2.75
N LYS A 64 10.13 -4.39 3.07
CA LYS A 64 9.00 -4.52 2.14
C LYS A 64 8.38 -3.17 1.77
N GLN A 65 8.22 -2.31 2.77
CA GLN A 65 7.60 -1.00 2.58
C GLN A 65 8.52 -0.06 1.76
N SER A 66 9.83 -0.10 2.00
CA SER A 66 10.82 0.73 1.28
C SER A 66 10.94 0.35 -0.20
N PHE A 67 10.88 -0.96 -0.49
CA PHE A 67 10.93 -1.49 -1.86
C PHE A 67 9.55 -1.56 -2.54
N ALA A 68 8.50 -0.96 -1.95
CA ALA A 68 7.17 -0.91 -2.55
C ALA A 68 6.58 -2.30 -2.89
N ILE A 69 6.97 -3.34 -2.15
CA ILE A 69 6.55 -4.72 -2.41
C ILE A 69 5.10 -4.90 -1.92
N PRO A 70 4.16 -5.37 -2.78
CA PRO A 70 2.79 -5.62 -2.36
C PRO A 70 2.74 -6.71 -1.28
N GLY A 71 1.81 -6.55 -0.33
CA GLY A 71 1.63 -7.45 0.81
C GLY A 71 2.10 -6.91 2.17
N SER A 72 2.34 -5.60 2.30
CA SER A 72 2.57 -4.96 3.61
C SER A 72 1.34 -4.97 4.52
N SER A 73 0.14 -5.06 3.95
CA SER A 73 -1.14 -5.28 4.65
C SER A 73 -1.11 -6.47 5.61
N PHE A 74 -0.41 -7.53 5.18
CA PHE A 74 -0.27 -8.75 5.95
C PHE A 74 0.62 -8.55 7.19
N LEU A 75 1.63 -7.69 7.10
CA LEU A 75 2.47 -7.34 8.23
C LEU A 75 1.72 -6.49 9.26
N ASN A 76 0.79 -5.63 8.83
CA ASN A 76 -0.11 -4.94 9.76
C ASN A 76 -1.01 -5.91 10.53
N LEU A 77 -1.53 -6.92 9.84
CA LEU A 77 -2.33 -7.99 10.45
C LEU A 77 -1.48 -8.77 11.47
N LEU A 78 -0.24 -9.12 11.09
CA LEU A 78 0.71 -9.80 11.98
C LEU A 78 1.12 -8.94 13.18
N ALA A 79 1.27 -7.62 13.01
CA ALA A 79 1.53 -6.70 14.12
C ALA A 79 0.41 -6.76 15.16
N GLY A 80 -0.84 -6.75 14.71
CA GLY A 80 -2.01 -6.89 15.58
C GLY A 80 -2.10 -8.26 16.25
N ALA A 81 -1.77 -9.32 15.52
CA ALA A 81 -1.73 -10.66 16.09
C ALA A 81 -0.68 -10.74 17.22
N ILE A 82 0.56 -10.31 17.00
CA ILE A 82 1.70 -10.49 17.93
C ILE A 82 1.70 -9.49 19.10
N PHE A 83 1.44 -8.22 18.81
CA PHE A 83 1.57 -7.11 19.78
C PHE A 83 0.21 -6.62 20.31
N GLY A 84 -0.90 -7.12 19.75
CA GLY A 84 -2.23 -6.67 20.13
C GLY A 84 -2.64 -5.36 19.43
N PRO A 85 -3.83 -4.83 19.75
CA PRO A 85 -4.48 -3.80 18.95
C PRO A 85 -3.83 -2.41 19.07
N TRP A 86 -3.36 -2.02 20.25
CA TRP A 86 -2.84 -0.68 20.49
C TRP A 86 -1.34 -0.57 20.21
N GLU A 87 -0.53 -1.49 20.76
CA GLU A 87 0.92 -1.54 20.49
C GLU A 87 1.18 -1.87 19.02
N GLY A 88 0.43 -2.83 18.46
CA GLY A 88 0.52 -3.19 17.04
C GLY A 88 0.16 -2.02 16.13
N LEU A 89 -0.82 -1.18 16.49
CA LEU A 89 -1.19 0.00 15.73
C LEU A 89 -0.08 1.05 15.73
N LEU A 90 0.43 1.40 16.91
CA LEU A 90 1.51 2.39 17.03
C LEU A 90 2.74 1.92 16.24
N LEU A 91 3.12 0.65 16.41
CA LEU A 91 4.24 0.07 15.69
C LEU A 91 4.00 0.05 14.17
N ALA A 92 2.83 -0.38 13.72
CA ALA A 92 2.45 -0.39 12.30
C ALA A 92 2.47 1.02 11.70
N CYS A 93 1.93 2.03 12.39
CA CYS A 93 1.95 3.41 11.92
C CYS A 93 3.36 3.97 11.79
N LEU A 94 4.22 3.74 12.79
CA LEU A 94 5.62 4.17 12.75
C LEU A 94 6.37 3.48 11.62
N LEU A 95 6.30 2.15 11.52
CA LEU A 95 6.98 1.38 10.48
C LEU A 95 6.48 1.71 9.08
N THR A 96 5.17 1.89 8.90
CA THR A 96 4.58 2.29 7.61
C THR A 96 5.06 3.68 7.21
N THR A 97 5.12 4.61 8.15
CA THR A 97 5.54 5.98 7.87
C THR A 97 7.02 6.02 7.53
N SER A 98 7.88 5.46 8.39
CA SER A 98 9.33 5.38 8.16
C SER A 98 9.68 4.63 6.86
N GLY A 99 9.06 3.48 6.61
CA GLY A 99 9.27 2.72 5.38
C GLY A 99 8.80 3.44 4.12
N SER A 100 7.66 4.16 4.19
CA SER A 100 7.19 4.97 3.07
C SER A 100 8.11 6.17 2.82
N THR A 101 8.68 6.75 3.87
CA THR A 101 9.69 7.80 3.77
C THR A 101 10.98 7.29 3.12
N PHE A 102 11.46 6.10 3.47
CA PHE A 102 12.60 5.48 2.78
C PHE A 102 12.30 5.21 1.30
N CYS A 103 11.10 4.70 0.99
CA CYS A 103 10.65 4.54 -0.41
C CYS A 103 10.65 5.88 -1.17
N PHE A 104 10.15 6.94 -0.54
CA PHE A 104 10.16 8.30 -1.09
C PHE A 104 11.59 8.79 -1.37
N LEU A 105 12.50 8.60 -0.43
CA LEU A 105 13.91 9.02 -0.58
C LEU A 105 14.61 8.22 -1.67
N LEU A 106 14.37 6.91 -1.73
CA LEU A 106 14.94 6.04 -2.76
C LEU A 106 14.42 6.42 -4.16
N SER A 107 13.11 6.67 -4.29
CA SER A 107 12.51 7.16 -5.54
C SER A 107 13.03 8.55 -5.91
N LYS A 108 13.23 9.44 -4.93
CA LYS A 108 13.81 10.77 -5.17
C LYS A 108 15.25 10.68 -5.70
N ALA A 109 16.06 9.75 -5.17
CA ALA A 109 17.45 9.57 -5.55
C ALA A 109 17.62 8.89 -6.91
N PHE A 110 16.90 7.79 -7.15
CA PHE A 110 17.09 6.96 -8.35
C PHE A 110 15.95 7.06 -9.37
N GLY A 111 14.71 7.14 -8.90
CA GLY A 111 13.50 7.09 -9.73
C GLY A 111 13.21 8.40 -10.47
N LYS A 112 13.45 9.55 -9.82
CA LYS A 112 13.10 10.87 -10.37
C LYS A 112 13.75 11.13 -11.72
N GLN A 113 15.04 10.85 -11.86
CA GLN A 113 15.78 11.13 -13.09
C GLN A 113 15.29 10.26 -14.27
N HIS A 114 15.03 8.98 -14.04
CA HIS A 114 14.52 8.06 -15.07
C HIS A 114 13.11 8.45 -15.53
N VAL A 115 12.19 8.74 -14.60
CA VAL A 115 10.80 9.05 -14.94
C VAL A 115 10.68 10.37 -15.68
N VAL A 116 11.46 11.38 -15.29
CA VAL A 116 11.50 12.69 -15.97
C VAL A 116 12.03 12.55 -17.41
N GLN A 117 13.01 11.68 -17.64
CA GLN A 117 13.54 11.43 -18.99
C GLN A 117 12.54 10.68 -19.88
N MET A 118 11.77 9.73 -19.32
CA MET A 118 10.80 8.96 -20.09
C MET A 118 9.52 9.74 -20.44
N PHE A 119 9.04 10.60 -19.54
CA PHE A 119 7.77 11.33 -19.70
C PHE A 119 7.86 12.81 -19.29
N PRO A 120 8.71 13.61 -19.95
CA PRO A 120 8.99 14.99 -19.52
C PRO A 120 7.73 15.87 -19.52
N ASP A 121 6.92 15.81 -20.57
CA ASP A 121 5.75 16.70 -20.74
C ASP A 121 4.64 16.43 -19.70
N LYS A 122 4.35 15.15 -19.45
CA LYS A 122 3.33 14.74 -18.47
C LYS A 122 3.77 15.07 -17.04
N VAL A 123 5.05 14.83 -16.72
CA VAL A 123 5.60 15.16 -15.39
C VAL A 123 5.59 16.67 -15.18
N ALA A 124 5.98 17.46 -16.19
CA ALA A 124 5.97 18.93 -16.09
C ALA A 124 4.54 19.48 -15.90
N LEU A 125 3.54 18.94 -16.61
CA LEU A 125 2.14 19.33 -16.43
C LEU A 125 1.67 19.05 -14.99
N LEU A 126 1.93 17.84 -14.48
CA LEU A 126 1.53 17.48 -13.12
C LEU A 126 2.28 18.29 -12.06
N GLN A 127 3.56 18.58 -12.27
CA GLN A 127 4.34 19.46 -11.38
C GLN A 127 3.76 20.87 -11.33
N ARG A 128 3.35 21.45 -12.48
CA ARG A 128 2.67 22.76 -12.51
C ARG A 128 1.36 22.72 -11.75
N LYS A 129 0.53 21.68 -11.96
CA LYS A 129 -0.74 21.49 -11.25
C LYS A 129 -0.54 21.40 -9.73
N VAL A 130 0.53 20.73 -9.31
CA VAL A 130 0.94 20.58 -7.91
C VAL A 130 1.35 21.93 -7.31
N GLU A 131 2.10 22.75 -8.04
CA GLU A 131 2.49 24.09 -7.57
C GLU A 131 1.30 25.04 -7.48
N GLU A 132 0.39 25.02 -8.46
CA GLU A 132 -0.87 25.79 -8.44
C GLU A 132 -1.75 25.44 -7.24
N ASN A 133 -1.73 24.17 -6.80
CA ASN A 133 -2.58 23.64 -5.73
C ASN A 133 -1.80 23.30 -4.46
N ARG A 134 -0.67 23.97 -4.22
CA ARG A 134 0.25 23.63 -3.12
C ARG A 134 -0.41 23.70 -1.74
N SER A 135 -1.35 24.62 -1.55
CA SER A 135 -2.08 24.81 -0.28
C SER A 135 -3.03 23.66 0.05
N SER A 136 -3.61 22.99 -0.96
CA SER A 136 -4.54 21.88 -0.80
C SER A 136 -3.88 20.50 -0.96
N LEU A 137 -2.58 20.46 -1.26
CA LEU A 137 -1.85 19.23 -1.57
C LEU A 137 -1.86 18.21 -0.43
N PHE A 138 -1.74 18.68 0.82
CA PHE A 138 -1.85 17.80 1.99
C PHE A 138 -3.21 17.08 2.03
N PHE A 139 -4.30 17.83 1.88
CA PHE A 139 -5.66 17.28 1.90
C PHE A 139 -5.92 16.38 0.70
N PHE A 140 -5.37 16.72 -0.47
CA PHE A 140 -5.44 15.87 -1.66
C PHE A 140 -4.75 14.52 -1.44
N LEU A 141 -3.53 14.51 -0.89
CA LEU A 141 -2.82 13.27 -0.55
C LEU A 141 -3.55 12.46 0.53
N LEU A 142 -4.11 13.14 1.52
CA LEU A 142 -4.89 12.50 2.57
C LEU A 142 -6.12 11.81 2.01
N PHE A 143 -6.86 12.49 1.12
CA PHE A 143 -8.00 11.93 0.40
C PHE A 143 -7.59 10.71 -0.43
N LEU A 144 -6.50 10.77 -1.18
CA LEU A 144 -6.01 9.63 -1.96
C LEU A 144 -5.57 8.43 -1.12
N ARG A 145 -5.25 8.62 0.16
CA ARG A 145 -4.88 7.54 1.09
C ARG A 145 -6.07 6.97 1.83
N PHE A 146 -7.05 7.81 2.18
CA PHE A 146 -8.30 7.34 2.78
C PHE A 146 -9.16 6.58 1.77
N PHE A 147 -9.23 7.06 0.53
CA PHE A 147 -9.91 6.36 -0.54
C PHE A 147 -8.88 5.53 -1.31
N PRO A 148 -8.88 4.19 -1.20
CA PRO A 148 -7.89 3.28 -1.82
C PRO A 148 -8.03 3.19 -3.35
N MET A 149 -8.33 4.30 -4.01
CA MET A 149 -8.28 4.49 -5.46
C MET A 149 -6.87 4.26 -6.00
N THR A 150 -5.86 4.74 -5.25
CA THR A 150 -4.46 4.68 -5.66
C THR A 150 -3.67 3.79 -4.70
N PRO A 151 -2.88 2.81 -5.20
CA PRO A 151 -2.03 2.01 -4.34
C PRO A 151 -1.02 2.88 -3.57
N ASN A 152 -0.81 2.57 -2.28
CA ASN A 152 0.13 3.33 -1.44
C ASN A 152 1.55 3.37 -2.02
N TRP A 153 2.01 2.26 -2.58
CA TRP A 153 3.33 2.18 -3.19
C TRP A 153 3.48 3.19 -4.35
N PHE A 154 2.42 3.40 -5.12
CA PHE A 154 2.41 4.30 -6.26
C PHE A 154 2.55 5.76 -5.82
N LEU A 155 1.83 6.16 -4.77
CA LEU A 155 1.98 7.49 -4.19
C LEU A 155 3.39 7.71 -3.65
N ASN A 156 3.95 6.72 -2.96
CA ASN A 156 5.29 6.81 -2.38
C ASN A 156 6.38 7.04 -3.46
N ILE A 157 6.22 6.43 -4.64
CA ILE A 157 7.14 6.60 -5.77
C ILE A 157 6.88 7.90 -6.53
N THR A 158 5.61 8.29 -6.72
CA THR A 158 5.21 9.42 -7.57
C THR A 158 5.38 10.78 -6.88
N CYS A 159 5.13 10.88 -5.58
CA CYS A 159 5.28 12.12 -4.82
C CYS A 159 6.65 12.82 -5.00
N PRO A 160 7.80 12.12 -4.91
CA PRO A 160 9.10 12.76 -5.12
C PRO A 160 9.36 13.16 -6.58
N VAL A 161 8.76 12.45 -7.55
CA VAL A 161 8.82 12.81 -8.98
C VAL A 161 8.08 14.13 -9.23
N LEU A 162 6.96 14.35 -8.52
CA LEU A 162 6.16 15.57 -8.59
C LEU A 162 6.69 16.73 -7.72
N ASN A 163 7.89 16.60 -7.12
CA ASN A 163 8.48 17.60 -6.22
C ASN A 163 7.62 17.92 -4.98
N ILE A 164 6.83 16.96 -4.49
CA ILE A 164 6.07 17.15 -3.27
C ILE A 164 7.04 17.26 -2.08
N PRO A 165 6.86 18.25 -1.18
CA PRO A 165 7.71 18.39 -0.01
C PRO A 165 7.55 17.21 0.95
N MET A 166 8.68 16.69 1.43
CA MET A 166 8.79 15.57 2.36
C MET A 166 7.91 15.70 3.62
N PRO A 167 7.80 16.86 4.32
CA PRO A 167 6.95 16.96 5.50
C PRO A 167 5.46 16.78 5.18
N ILE A 168 4.97 17.28 4.04
CA ILE A 168 3.58 17.08 3.62
C ILE A 168 3.34 15.60 3.34
N PHE A 169 4.27 14.96 2.63
CA PHE A 169 4.22 13.53 2.37
C PHE A 169 4.20 12.71 3.67
N PHE A 170 5.13 12.96 4.59
CA PHE A 170 5.25 12.26 5.86
C PHE A 170 3.95 12.37 6.68
N SER A 171 3.44 13.58 6.89
CA SER A 171 2.19 13.79 7.63
C SER A 171 0.99 13.15 6.94
N SER A 172 0.94 13.16 5.60
CA SER A 172 -0.14 12.50 4.85
C SER A 172 -0.12 10.99 5.02
N VAL A 173 1.06 10.35 5.06
CA VAL A 173 1.22 8.92 5.29
C VAL A 173 0.82 8.59 6.71
N PHE A 174 1.36 9.34 7.68
CA PHE A 174 1.15 9.10 9.09
C PHE A 174 -0.33 9.18 9.45
N ILE A 175 -1.06 10.21 8.99
CA ILE A 175 -2.48 10.42 9.31
C ILE A 175 -3.39 9.62 8.38
N GLY A 176 -3.11 9.59 7.08
CA GLY A 176 -3.97 8.97 6.08
C GLY A 176 -4.05 7.45 6.18
N LEU A 177 -3.01 6.81 6.73
CA LEU A 177 -2.98 5.35 6.87
C LEU A 177 -3.38 4.85 8.26
N ILE A 178 -3.68 5.74 9.22
CA ILE A 178 -4.15 5.32 10.55
C ILE A 178 -5.39 4.43 10.45
N PRO A 179 -6.47 4.81 9.73
CA PRO A 179 -7.68 3.99 9.71
C PRO A 179 -7.43 2.64 9.05
N TYR A 180 -6.64 2.62 7.99
CA TYR A 180 -6.23 1.41 7.29
C TYR A 180 -5.43 0.47 8.20
N ASN A 181 -4.39 1.01 8.86
CA ASN A 181 -3.56 0.26 9.81
C ASN A 181 -4.40 -0.23 11.00
N PHE A 182 -5.32 0.58 11.51
CA PHE A 182 -6.23 0.20 12.58
C PHE A 182 -7.11 -0.98 12.21
N ILE A 183 -7.75 -0.96 11.03
CA ILE A 183 -8.57 -2.06 10.55
C ILE A 183 -7.71 -3.34 10.46
N CYS A 184 -6.56 -3.28 9.78
CA CYS A 184 -5.69 -4.45 9.63
C CYS A 184 -5.19 -4.99 10.97
N VAL A 185 -4.64 -4.14 11.84
CA VAL A 185 -4.14 -4.55 13.16
C VAL A 185 -5.27 -5.13 14.01
N ARG A 186 -6.46 -4.51 13.98
CA ARG A 186 -7.60 -5.01 14.76
C ARG A 186 -8.08 -6.36 14.26
N THR A 187 -8.18 -6.55 12.94
CA THR A 187 -8.47 -7.86 12.35
C THR A 187 -7.46 -8.91 12.80
N GLY A 188 -6.18 -8.54 12.92
CA GLY A 188 -5.10 -9.47 13.28
C GLY A 188 -5.13 -9.89 14.73
N SER A 189 -5.46 -8.95 15.62
CA SER A 189 -5.69 -9.24 17.04
C SER A 189 -6.84 -10.22 17.21
N ILE A 190 -7.98 -9.97 16.55
CA ILE A 190 -9.17 -10.83 16.60
C ILE A 190 -8.85 -12.22 16.05
N LEU A 191 -8.17 -12.29 14.90
CA LEU A 191 -7.81 -13.57 14.27
C LEU A 191 -6.92 -14.43 15.17
N SER A 192 -6.06 -13.81 15.98
CA SER A 192 -5.24 -14.54 16.95
C SER A 192 -5.99 -14.99 18.20
N GLU A 193 -7.14 -14.42 18.52
CA GLU A 193 -7.96 -14.76 19.70
C GLU A 193 -8.95 -15.91 19.40
N ILE A 194 -9.37 -16.07 18.15
CA ILE A 194 -10.27 -17.14 17.68
C ILE A 194 -9.49 -18.48 17.64
N SER A 195 -9.22 -19.05 18.81
CA SER A 195 -8.45 -20.31 18.95
C SER A 195 -9.29 -21.55 19.26
N SER A 196 -10.60 -21.41 19.47
CA SER A 196 -11.49 -22.53 19.75
C SER A 196 -12.36 -22.84 18.53
N MET A 197 -12.25 -24.07 18.02
CA MET A 197 -13.00 -24.57 16.85
C MET A 197 -14.55 -24.46 16.99
N ASP A 198 -15.07 -24.25 18.20
CA ASP A 198 -16.49 -24.01 18.48
C ASP A 198 -16.95 -22.55 18.26
N ASP A 199 -16.03 -21.60 18.15
CA ASP A 199 -16.32 -20.15 18.03
C ASP A 199 -16.17 -19.62 16.59
N MET A 200 -15.71 -20.49 15.66
CA MET A 200 -15.62 -20.18 14.22
C MET A 200 -16.98 -19.85 13.59
N PHE A 201 -18.08 -20.29 14.20
CA PHE A 201 -19.46 -20.00 13.79
C PHE A 201 -20.23 -19.11 14.78
N SER A 202 -19.54 -18.41 15.69
CA SER A 202 -20.20 -17.39 16.49
C SER A 202 -20.70 -16.28 15.57
N TRP A 203 -22.01 -16.01 15.64
CA TRP A 203 -22.69 -14.98 14.84
C TRP A 203 -21.98 -13.63 14.97
N GLY A 204 -21.36 -13.34 16.13
CA GLY A 204 -20.59 -12.11 16.37
C GLY A 204 -19.34 -12.01 15.51
N THR A 205 -18.55 -13.08 15.42
CA THR A 205 -17.32 -13.14 14.62
C THR A 205 -17.64 -13.09 13.13
N LEU A 206 -18.66 -13.83 12.71
CA LEU A 206 -19.13 -13.81 11.32
C LEU A 206 -19.62 -12.42 10.93
N ALA A 207 -20.42 -11.75 11.78
CA ALA A 207 -20.91 -10.40 11.53
C ALA A 207 -19.77 -9.36 11.49
N GLN A 208 -18.74 -9.50 12.33
CA GLN A 208 -17.58 -8.60 12.33
C GLN A 208 -16.69 -8.81 11.11
N LEU A 209 -16.41 -10.06 10.72
CA LEU A 209 -15.69 -10.36 9.48
C LEU A 209 -16.47 -9.90 8.26
N LEU A 210 -17.79 -10.07 8.25
CA LEU A 210 -18.67 -9.55 7.20
C LEU A 210 -18.66 -8.03 7.18
N ALA A 211 -18.68 -7.37 8.34
CA ALA A 211 -18.61 -5.91 8.44
C ALA A 211 -17.27 -5.37 7.94
N ILE A 212 -16.15 -6.05 8.22
CA ILE A 212 -14.82 -5.70 7.71
C ILE A 212 -14.75 -5.97 6.20
N ALA A 213 -15.30 -7.10 5.73
CA ALA A 213 -15.35 -7.43 4.31
C ALA A 213 -16.19 -6.41 3.54
N ILE A 214 -17.35 -6.02 4.07
CA ILE A 214 -18.20 -4.96 3.50
C ILE A 214 -17.48 -3.62 3.55
N ALA A 215 -16.87 -3.25 4.67
CA ALA A 215 -16.09 -2.01 4.78
C ALA A 215 -14.89 -1.98 3.81
N ALA A 216 -14.28 -3.13 3.52
CA ALA A 216 -13.22 -3.28 2.52
C ALA A 216 -13.77 -3.27 1.08
N LEU A 217 -14.99 -3.80 0.86
CA LEU A 217 -15.64 -3.83 -0.45
C LEU A 217 -16.28 -2.48 -0.83
N VAL A 218 -16.76 -1.71 0.14
CA VAL A 218 -17.47 -0.44 -0.08
C VAL A 218 -16.62 0.52 -0.92
N PRO A 219 -15.32 0.75 -0.62
CA PRO A 219 -14.46 1.52 -1.49
C PRO A 219 -14.38 0.93 -2.90
N GLY A 220 -14.08 -0.37 -3.05
CA GLY A 220 -13.95 -1.00 -4.37
C GLY A 220 -15.23 -0.99 -5.21
N ALA A 221 -16.39 -1.16 -4.57
CA ALA A 221 -17.69 -1.17 -5.22
C ALA A 221 -18.16 0.25 -5.62
N LEU A 222 -17.88 1.26 -4.78
CA LEU A 222 -18.13 2.66 -5.13
C LEU A 222 -17.26 3.08 -6.31
N ILE A 223 -15.98 2.71 -6.31
CA ILE A 223 -15.04 2.99 -7.40
C ILE A 223 -15.49 2.32 -8.70
N LYS A 224 -15.90 1.05 -8.65
CA LYS A 224 -16.41 0.31 -9.81
C LYS A 224 -17.73 0.87 -10.33
N ARG A 225 -18.59 1.40 -9.45
CA ARG A 225 -19.81 2.11 -9.84
C ARG A 225 -19.50 3.47 -10.49
N TYR A 226 -18.60 4.27 -9.94
CA TYR A 226 -18.20 5.55 -10.51
C TYR A 226 -17.45 5.42 -11.85
N SER A 227 -16.58 4.42 -11.96
CA SER A 227 -15.85 4.11 -13.22
C SER A 227 -16.81 3.70 -14.34
N LYS A 228 -17.86 2.92 -14.04
CA LYS A 228 -18.91 2.58 -15.03
C LYS A 228 -19.77 3.78 -15.44
N THR A 229 -19.95 4.77 -14.58
CA THR A 229 -20.77 5.95 -14.88
C THR A 229 -20.01 7.00 -15.69
N HIS A 230 -18.68 7.12 -15.53
CA HIS A 230 -17.86 8.11 -16.26
C HIS A 230 -17.20 7.58 -17.56
N LEU A 231 -17.10 6.28 -17.79
CA LEU A 231 -16.58 5.70 -19.06
C LEU A 231 -17.63 5.64 -20.20
N LYS A 232 -18.80 6.25 -20.01
CA LYS A 232 -19.87 6.29 -21.04
C LYS A 232 -20.00 7.64 -21.77
N VAL A 233 -19.09 8.60 -21.55
CA VAL A 233 -19.22 9.97 -22.11
C VAL A 233 -18.11 10.34 -23.12
N ASP A 234 -17.07 9.53 -23.33
CA ASP A 234 -16.01 9.83 -24.34
C ASP A 234 -16.14 8.99 -25.63
N GLY A 235 -17.35 8.51 -25.95
CA GLY A 235 -17.61 7.64 -27.10
C GLY A 235 -18.29 8.29 -28.31
N LEU A 236 -18.65 9.57 -28.25
CA LEU A 236 -19.33 10.27 -29.34
C LEU A 236 -19.00 11.76 -29.26
N GLU A 237 -17.84 12.16 -29.79
CA GLU A 237 -17.69 13.36 -30.62
C GLU A 237 -16.27 13.44 -31.21
N SER A 238 -16.21 13.80 -32.49
CA SER A 238 -15.02 14.15 -33.29
C SER A 238 -14.33 13.04 -34.10
N ASN A 239 -14.94 12.74 -35.25
CA ASN A 239 -14.28 12.74 -36.56
C ASN A 239 -15.25 13.52 -37.45
N GLY A 240 -15.00 14.74 -37.91
CA GLY A 240 -13.83 15.24 -38.61
C GLY A 240 -14.40 16.05 -39.79
N THR A 241 -14.23 17.36 -39.73
CA THR A 241 -14.70 18.38 -40.68
C THR A 241 -14.18 18.13 -42.11
N SER A 242 -14.99 18.43 -43.14
CA SER A 242 -14.43 18.83 -44.45
C SER A 242 -15.31 19.91 -45.10
N PRO A 243 -14.74 21.00 -45.66
CA PRO A 243 -15.48 22.15 -46.15
C PRO A 243 -15.86 22.04 -47.64
N ALA A 244 -17.05 22.54 -47.94
CA ALA A 244 -17.54 23.11 -49.20
C ALA A 244 -16.85 22.72 -50.53
N GLU A 245 -17.57 21.96 -51.38
CA GLU A 245 -17.44 22.07 -52.83
C GLU A 245 -18.75 22.54 -53.47
N VAL A 246 -18.61 23.67 -54.16
CA VAL A 246 -19.59 24.41 -54.93
C VAL A 246 -20.01 23.58 -56.14
N ASN A 247 -21.30 23.32 -56.27
CA ASN A 247 -21.90 22.77 -57.47
C ASN A 247 -22.41 23.93 -58.34
N GLN A 248 -21.65 24.29 -59.39
CA GLN A 248 -22.19 25.09 -60.49
C GLN A 248 -21.48 24.78 -61.82
N ASP A 249 -22.25 24.11 -62.68
CA ASP A 249 -22.42 24.35 -64.11
C ASP A 249 -21.37 23.81 -65.13
N ARG A 250 -21.78 22.74 -65.84
CA ARG A 250 -21.97 22.71 -67.31
C ARG A 250 -20.75 22.89 -68.23
N LYS A 251 -20.38 21.79 -68.91
CA LYS A 251 -20.20 21.67 -70.38
C LYS A 251 -19.76 20.26 -70.76
N ARG A 252 -20.51 19.55 -71.60
CA ARG A 252 -20.17 19.34 -73.02
C ARG A 252 -18.69 18.95 -73.23
N ARG A 253 -18.42 17.65 -73.40
CA ARG A 253 -17.90 17.01 -74.62
C ARG A 253 -17.50 15.57 -74.31
#